data_AF-A0A2N6FCM8-F1
#
_entry.id   AF-A0A2N6FCM8-F1
#
_cell.length_a   1.000
_cell.length_b   1.000
_cell.length_c   1.000
_cell.angle_alpha   90.00
_cell.angle_beta   90.00
_cell.angle_gamma   90.00
#
_symmetry.space_group_name_H-M   'P 1'
#
loop_
_entity.id
_entity.type
_entity.pdbx_description
1 polymer ?
#
loop_
_entity_poly.entity_id
_entity_poly.type
_entity_poly.pdbx_seq_one_letter_code
_entity_poly.pdbx_strand_id
1 'polypeptide(L)'
;MIPFYSFSEGSEGYVKMTIRSATEERQHLDLIDALVVNLQQRGYESIRAGHLEGFASLRPEPIYSTEHDHHFVPDVMAEKDGRKVLFEVETEGSLDAPSARAELKTFAVYASENQVLYYIVVPDNVRKKAEAMLAMIPERRQRESFVLSMPA
;
A
#
# COMPACT_ATOMS: atom_id res chain seq x y z
N MET A 1 2.57 27.57 0.53
CA MET A 1 2.20 26.18 0.18
C MET A 1 1.75 25.53 1.48
N ILE A 2 0.48 25.12 1.58
CA ILE A 2 -0.08 24.55 2.82
C ILE A 2 0.07 23.03 2.71
N PRO A 3 0.67 22.34 3.69
CA PRO A 3 0.76 20.88 3.67
C PRO A 3 -0.65 20.26 3.72
N PHE A 4 -0.88 19.24 2.90
CA PHE A 4 -2.08 18.40 3.00
C PHE A 4 -1.79 17.26 3.99
N TYR A 5 -2.71 17.06 4.93
CA TYR A 5 -2.64 15.99 5.91
C TYR A 5 -3.73 14.98 5.58
N SER A 6 -3.36 13.73 5.28
CA SER A 6 -4.29 12.61 5.14
C SER A 6 -4.41 11.94 6.51
N PHE A 7 -5.58 12.00 7.13
CA PHE A 7 -5.85 11.37 8.42
C PHE A 7 -6.80 10.17 8.21
N SER A 8 -6.38 8.99 8.61
CA SER A 8 -7.29 7.88 8.89
C SER A 8 -7.54 7.83 10.40
N GLU A 9 -8.73 8.23 10.85
CA GLU A 9 -9.09 8.16 12.28
C GLU A 9 -9.40 6.71 12.70
N GLY A 10 -8.69 6.25 13.73
CA GLY A 10 -8.92 4.98 14.41
C GLY A 10 -7.86 4.71 15.50
N SER A 11 -8.19 5.05 16.76
CA SER A 11 -7.57 4.65 18.04
C SER A 11 -6.05 4.33 18.09
N GLU A 12 -5.29 5.24 18.68
CA GLU A 12 -3.92 5.08 19.25
C GLU A 12 -2.85 4.32 18.42
N GLY A 13 -3.00 4.25 17.10
CA GLY A 13 -1.95 3.88 16.16
C GLY A 13 -1.32 5.12 15.53
N TYR A 14 -0.01 5.08 15.26
CA TYR A 14 0.66 6.14 14.50
C TYR A 14 -0.08 6.37 13.17
N VAL A 15 -0.59 7.58 12.96
CA VAL A 15 -1.09 8.00 11.64
C VAL A 15 0.10 7.96 10.69
N LYS A 16 -0.06 7.37 9.48
CA LYS A 16 0.90 7.49 8.37
C LYS A 16 1.06 8.98 8.05
N MET A 17 1.94 9.66 8.78
CA MET A 17 2.22 11.08 8.59
C MET A 17 3.27 11.22 7.51
N THR A 18 2.95 10.74 6.32
CA THR A 18 3.70 11.07 5.12
C THR A 18 3.26 12.46 4.73
N ILE A 19 4.11 13.46 4.97
CA ILE A 19 3.86 14.82 4.49
C ILE A 19 4.04 14.77 2.97
N ARG A 20 2.95 14.51 2.25
CA ARG A 20 2.93 14.58 0.81
C ARG A 20 2.69 16.02 0.39
N SER A 21 3.37 16.43 -0.69
CA SER A 21 2.92 17.62 -1.41
C SER A 21 1.52 17.38 -1.97
N ALA A 22 0.75 18.44 -2.25
CA ALA A 22 -0.56 18.29 -2.88
C ALA A 22 -0.50 17.53 -4.22
N THR A 23 0.62 17.65 -4.94
CA THR A 23 0.89 16.91 -6.17
C THR A 23 1.07 15.41 -5.90
N GLU A 24 1.82 15.04 -4.87
CA GLU A 24 2.03 13.63 -4.51
C GLU A 24 0.79 12.97 -3.93
N GLU A 25 0.00 13.70 -3.13
CA GLU A 25 -1.28 13.18 -2.63
C GLU A 25 -2.24 12.94 -3.80
N ARG A 26 -2.31 13.87 -4.76
CA ARG A 26 -3.12 13.66 -5.97
C ARG A 26 -2.65 12.45 -6.77
N GLN A 27 -1.34 12.31 -7.00
CA GLN A 27 -0.78 11.17 -7.71
C GLN A 27 -1.08 9.84 -6.98
N HIS A 28 -1.00 9.82 -5.64
CA HIS A 28 -1.34 8.65 -4.82
C HIS A 28 -2.81 8.26 -5.00
N LEU A 29 -3.73 9.22 -4.93
CA LEU A 29 -5.16 8.98 -5.15
C LEU A 29 -5.48 8.53 -6.58
N ASP A 30 -4.86 9.14 -7.58
CA ASP A 30 -5.04 8.79 -9.00
C ASP A 30 -4.57 7.34 -9.26
N LEU A 31 -3.48 6.91 -8.62
CA LEU A 31 -3.00 5.52 -8.67
C LEU A 31 -3.95 4.54 -7.97
N ILE A 32 -4.50 4.89 -6.80
CA ILE A 32 -5.50 4.05 -6.12
C ILE A 32 -6.73 3.86 -6.99
N ASP A 33 -7.27 4.93 -7.58
CA ASP A 33 -8.44 4.86 -8.45
C ASP A 33 -8.17 3.98 -9.68
N ALA A 34 -7.05 4.22 -10.37
CA ALA A 34 -6.64 3.44 -11.53
C ALA A 34 -6.42 1.96 -11.18
N LEU A 35 -5.83 1.67 -10.01
CA LEU A 35 -5.64 0.32 -9.51
C LEU A 35 -6.99 -0.36 -9.28
N VAL A 36 -7.93 0.28 -8.58
CA VAL A 36 -9.27 -0.28 -8.31
C VAL A 36 -9.99 -0.60 -9.62
N VAL A 37 -9.99 0.31 -10.59
CA VAL A 37 -10.57 0.07 -11.93
C VAL A 37 -9.91 -1.14 -12.60
N ASN A 38 -8.58 -1.24 -12.54
CA ASN A 38 -7.85 -2.36 -13.12
C ASN A 38 -8.19 -3.70 -12.45
N LEU A 39 -8.30 -3.72 -11.12
CA LEU A 39 -8.66 -4.92 -10.35
C LEU A 39 -10.07 -5.39 -10.71
N GLN A 40 -11.04 -4.47 -10.80
CA GLN A 40 -12.41 -4.78 -11.23
C GLN A 40 -12.44 -5.39 -12.64
N GLN A 41 -11.73 -4.78 -13.59
CA GLN A 41 -11.64 -5.28 -14.97
C GLN A 41 -10.98 -6.67 -15.08
N ARG A 42 -10.07 -6.98 -14.16
CA ARG A 42 -9.40 -8.29 -14.09
C ARG A 42 -10.17 -9.33 -13.26
N GLY A 43 -11.36 -9.00 -12.79
CA GLY A 43 -12.21 -9.90 -12.01
C GLY A 43 -11.61 -10.25 -10.66
N TYR A 44 -11.01 -9.26 -9.98
CA TYR A 44 -10.77 -9.35 -8.54
C TYR A 44 -12.08 -9.12 -7.81
N GLU A 45 -12.20 -9.76 -6.65
CA GLU A 45 -13.37 -9.74 -5.79
C GLU A 45 -13.03 -9.10 -4.44
N SER A 46 -14.05 -8.86 -3.61
CA SER A 46 -13.88 -8.36 -2.24
C SER A 46 -12.99 -7.10 -2.13
N ILE A 47 -13.01 -6.23 -3.15
CA ILE A 47 -12.14 -5.05 -3.22
C ILE A 47 -12.49 -4.07 -2.09
N ARG A 48 -11.47 -3.67 -1.34
CA ARG A 48 -11.50 -2.67 -0.27
C ARG A 48 -10.43 -1.64 -0.57
N ALA A 49 -10.76 -0.36 -0.46
CA ALA A 49 -9.82 0.71 -0.78
C ALA A 49 -9.83 1.81 0.29
N GLY A 50 -8.63 2.25 0.66
CA GLY A 50 -8.37 3.47 1.38
C GLY A 50 -8.63 4.69 0.49
N HIS A 51 -8.83 5.82 1.15
CA HIS A 51 -8.89 7.18 0.61
C HIS A 51 -9.97 7.50 -0.44
N LEU A 52 -10.65 6.51 -1.03
CA LEU A 52 -11.79 6.71 -1.92
C LEU A 52 -13.12 6.80 -1.16
N GLU A 53 -13.97 7.78 -1.52
CA GLU A 53 -15.29 7.96 -0.90
C GLU A 53 -16.23 6.78 -1.14
N GLY A 54 -16.20 6.19 -2.34
CA GLY A 54 -17.01 5.02 -2.71
C GLY A 54 -16.71 3.77 -1.88
N PHE A 55 -15.59 3.76 -1.15
CA PHE A 55 -15.15 2.65 -0.29
C PHE A 55 -15.17 3.03 1.20
N ALA A 56 -15.87 4.08 1.61
CA ALA A 56 -15.94 4.52 3.00
C ALA A 56 -16.37 3.40 3.98
N SER A 57 -17.31 2.53 3.57
CA SER A 57 -17.75 1.36 4.36
C SER A 57 -16.94 0.09 4.10
N LEU A 58 -16.01 0.12 3.15
CA LEU A 58 -15.20 -1.01 2.68
C LEU A 58 -13.71 -0.67 2.78
N ARG A 59 -13.30 -0.15 3.93
CA ARG A 59 -11.88 0.11 4.19
C ARG A 59 -11.12 -1.20 4.45
N PRO A 60 -9.84 -1.26 4.03
CA PRO A 60 -8.94 -2.34 4.41
C PRO A 60 -8.79 -2.48 5.93
N GLU A 61 -8.50 -3.69 6.39
CA GLU A 61 -8.27 -3.98 7.80
C GLU A 61 -6.81 -3.66 8.18
N PRO A 62 -6.56 -3.22 9.43
CA PRO A 62 -5.20 -2.98 9.91
C PRO A 62 -4.40 -4.29 10.00
N ILE A 63 -3.15 -4.23 9.58
CA ILE A 63 -2.15 -5.29 9.73
C ILE A 63 -1.17 -4.88 10.82
N TYR A 64 -1.16 -5.66 11.90
CA TYR A 64 -0.31 -5.41 13.05
C TYR A 64 1.11 -5.91 12.78
N SER A 65 2.09 -5.07 13.07
CA SER A 65 3.49 -5.48 13.05
C SER A 65 3.76 -6.44 14.20
N THR A 66 4.52 -7.49 13.94
CA THR A 66 5.04 -8.38 14.98
C THR A 66 6.28 -7.81 15.68
N GLU A 67 6.90 -6.77 15.10
CA GLU A 67 8.12 -6.13 15.60
C GLU A 67 7.87 -4.78 16.28
N HIS A 68 6.67 -4.23 16.13
CA HIS A 68 6.35 -2.90 16.62
C HIS A 68 4.95 -2.86 17.25
N ASP A 69 4.75 -2.01 18.26
CA ASP A 69 3.45 -1.75 18.90
C ASP A 69 2.51 -0.90 18.01
N HIS A 70 2.56 -1.08 16.69
CA HIS A 70 1.70 -0.35 15.75
C HIS A 70 1.25 -1.24 14.58
N HIS A 71 0.27 -0.71 13.85
CA HIS A 71 -0.31 -1.33 12.66
C HIS A 71 -0.18 -0.41 11.46
N PHE A 72 -0.24 -1.01 10.28
CA PHE A 72 -0.37 -0.30 9.00
C PHE A 72 -1.63 -0.78 8.30
N VAL A 73 -2.27 0.10 7.54
CA VAL A 73 -3.46 -0.23 6.75
C VAL A 73 -3.05 -0.18 5.28
N PRO A 74 -3.13 -1.28 4.52
CA PRO A 74 -2.78 -1.25 3.11
C PRO A 74 -3.76 -0.35 2.36
N ASP A 75 -3.28 0.32 1.30
CA ASP A 75 -4.15 1.18 0.49
C ASP A 75 -5.30 0.41 -0.17
N VAL A 76 -5.04 -0.80 -0.69
CA VAL A 76 -6.09 -1.65 -1.28
C VAL A 76 -5.92 -3.10 -0.84
N MET A 77 -7.03 -3.77 -0.55
CA MET A 77 -7.12 -5.22 -0.40
C MET A 77 -8.10 -5.77 -1.42
N ALA A 78 -7.82 -6.96 -1.95
CA ALA A 78 -8.73 -7.67 -2.82
C ALA A 78 -8.52 -9.18 -2.71
N GLU A 79 -9.38 -9.94 -3.39
CA GLU A 79 -9.25 -11.38 -3.54
C GLU A 79 -9.21 -11.77 -5.02
N LYS A 80 -8.39 -12.77 -5.34
CA LYS A 80 -8.36 -13.39 -6.67
C LYS A 80 -8.20 -14.88 -6.51
N ASP A 81 -9.10 -15.64 -7.13
CA ASP A 81 -9.10 -17.11 -7.10
C ASP A 81 -9.00 -17.67 -5.66
N GLY A 82 -9.74 -17.07 -4.73
CA GLY A 82 -9.76 -17.44 -3.31
C GLY A 82 -8.51 -17.03 -2.51
N ARG A 83 -7.59 -16.26 -3.11
CA ARG A 83 -6.38 -15.78 -2.44
C ARG A 83 -6.45 -14.28 -2.20
N LYS A 84 -6.20 -13.87 -0.96
CA LYS A 84 -6.09 -12.46 -0.57
C LYS A 84 -4.85 -11.81 -1.20
N VAL A 85 -4.99 -10.56 -1.60
CA VAL A 85 -3.95 -9.72 -2.19
C VAL A 85 -3.97 -8.35 -1.53
N LEU A 86 -2.79 -7.86 -1.13
CA LEU A 86 -2.57 -6.53 -0.57
C LEU A 86 -1.85 -5.68 -1.62
N PHE A 87 -2.23 -4.41 -1.70
CA PHE A 87 -1.58 -3.42 -2.52
C PHE A 87 -1.30 -2.19 -1.67
N GLU A 88 -0.03 -1.78 -1.64
CA GLU A 88 0.38 -0.51 -1.06
C GLU A 88 0.80 0.43 -2.18
N VAL A 89 0.22 1.63 -2.24
CA VAL A 89 0.50 2.61 -3.29
C VAL A 89 1.54 3.59 -2.77
N GLU A 90 2.66 3.68 -3.49
CA GLU A 90 3.78 4.54 -3.12
C GLU A 90 4.15 5.47 -4.27
N THR A 91 4.40 6.74 -3.94
CA THR A 91 4.98 7.75 -4.83
C THR A 91 6.47 7.91 -4.55
N GLU A 92 7.17 8.75 -5.33
CA GLU A 92 8.61 8.94 -5.14
C GLU A 92 8.97 9.40 -3.72
N GLY A 93 8.28 10.43 -3.23
CA GLY A 93 8.55 10.99 -1.90
C GLY A 93 8.03 10.14 -0.77
N SER A 94 6.97 9.34 -0.97
CA SER A 94 6.53 8.42 0.07
C SER A 94 7.50 7.24 0.24
N LEU A 95 8.15 6.77 -0.83
CA LEU A 95 9.26 5.80 -0.73
C LEU A 95 10.47 6.35 0.04
N ASP A 96 10.72 7.66 0.02
CA ASP A 96 11.80 8.30 0.79
C ASP A 96 11.43 8.56 2.25
N ALA A 97 10.16 8.36 2.63
CA ALA A 97 9.72 8.60 3.98
C ALA A 97 10.38 7.60 4.94
N PRO A 98 10.83 8.03 6.14
CA PRO A 98 11.42 7.14 7.13
C PRO A 98 10.53 5.96 7.53
N SER A 99 9.21 6.14 7.48
CA SER A 99 8.21 5.12 7.82
C SER A 99 8.02 4.05 6.74
N ALA A 100 8.33 4.34 5.48
CA ALA A 100 8.05 3.44 4.36
C ALA A 100 8.71 2.07 4.57
N ARG A 101 9.96 2.04 5.04
CA ARG A 101 10.65 0.77 5.28
C ARG A 101 9.92 -0.12 6.30
N ALA A 102 9.42 0.45 7.40
CA ALA A 102 8.72 -0.31 8.44
C ALA A 102 7.38 -0.85 7.94
N GLU A 103 6.66 -0.05 7.16
CA GLU A 103 5.38 -0.42 6.54
C GLU A 103 5.55 -1.53 5.51
N LEU A 104 6.42 -1.33 4.52
CA LEU A 104 6.70 -2.31 3.47
C LEU A 104 7.20 -3.64 4.08
N LYS A 105 8.01 -3.58 5.15
CA LYS A 105 8.44 -4.76 5.90
C LYS A 105 7.26 -5.47 6.54
N THR A 106 6.38 -4.73 7.23
CA THR A 106 5.21 -5.31 7.90
C THR A 106 4.32 -6.07 6.92
N PHE A 107 4.01 -5.47 5.76
CA PHE A 107 3.20 -6.14 4.74
C PHE A 107 3.90 -7.32 4.09
N ALA A 108 5.21 -7.23 3.81
CA ALA A 108 5.97 -8.34 3.22
C ALA A 108 6.08 -9.56 4.16
N VAL A 109 6.27 -9.31 5.47
CA VAL A 109 6.26 -10.36 6.50
C VAL A 109 4.88 -10.97 6.62
N TYR A 110 3.83 -10.15 6.76
CA TYR A 110 2.44 -10.63 6.83
C TYR A 110 2.09 -11.49 5.61
N ALA A 111 2.49 -11.07 4.41
CA ALA A 111 2.27 -11.81 3.17
C ALA A 111 2.92 -13.20 3.20
N SER A 112 4.16 -13.26 3.70
CA SER A 112 4.94 -14.48 3.81
C SER A 112 4.35 -15.48 4.82
N GLU A 113 3.81 -14.99 5.93
CA GLU A 113 3.23 -15.81 7.01
C GLU A 113 1.81 -16.29 6.69
N ASN A 114 1.02 -15.50 5.97
CA ASN A 114 -0.41 -15.75 5.75
C ASN A 114 -0.73 -16.24 4.33
N GLN A 115 0.29 -16.58 3.53
CA GLN A 115 0.14 -16.98 2.12
C GLN A 115 -0.59 -15.94 1.27
N VAL A 116 -0.49 -14.67 1.62
CA VAL A 116 -1.09 -13.54 0.91
C VAL A 116 -0.12 -13.03 -0.16
N LEU A 117 -0.64 -12.46 -1.25
CA LEU A 117 0.20 -11.75 -2.22
C LEU A 117 0.29 -10.28 -1.84
N TYR A 118 1.46 -9.69 -1.93
CA TYR A 118 1.70 -8.28 -1.65
C TYR A 118 2.32 -7.58 -2.86
N TYR A 119 1.76 -6.45 -3.24
CA TYR A 119 2.26 -5.60 -4.33
C TYR A 119 2.55 -4.20 -3.80
N ILE A 120 3.73 -3.68 -4.10
CA ILE A 120 4.00 -2.25 -4.05
C ILE A 120 3.61 -1.70 -5.42
N VAL A 121 2.65 -0.78 -5.45
CA VAL A 121 2.14 -0.14 -6.67
C VAL A 121 2.74 1.24 -6.77
N VAL A 122 3.44 1.53 -7.86
CA VAL A 122 4.19 2.79 -8.00
C VAL A 122 4.10 3.38 -9.40
N PRO A 123 4.38 4.69 -9.57
CA PRO A 123 4.66 5.27 -10.87
C PRO A 123 5.80 4.54 -11.61
N ASP A 124 5.70 4.43 -12.94
CA ASP A 124 6.73 3.79 -13.78
C ASP A 124 8.15 4.35 -13.57
N ASN A 125 8.27 5.66 -13.33
CA ASN A 125 9.57 6.32 -13.14
C ASN A 125 10.29 5.91 -11.84
N VAL A 126 9.59 5.34 -10.85
CA VAL A 126 10.18 4.94 -9.55
C VAL A 126 10.23 3.43 -9.32
N ARG A 127 9.86 2.62 -10.32
CA ARG A 127 9.85 1.15 -10.22
C ARG A 127 11.15 0.56 -9.66
N LYS A 128 12.31 0.99 -10.18
CA LYS A 128 13.62 0.48 -9.75
C LYS A 128 13.92 0.77 -8.28
N LYS A 129 13.45 1.91 -7.77
CA LYS A 129 13.61 2.31 -6.37
C LYS A 129 12.79 1.39 -5.47
N ALA A 130 11.53 1.15 -5.82
CA ALA A 130 10.65 0.22 -5.11
C ALA A 130 11.21 -1.22 -5.12
N GLU A 131 11.72 -1.68 -6.27
CA GLU A 131 12.35 -3.01 -6.38
C GLU A 131 13.58 -3.12 -5.46
N ALA A 132 14.42 -2.08 -5.41
CA ALA A 132 15.58 -2.02 -4.51
C ALA A 132 15.17 -2.03 -3.03
N MET A 133 14.15 -1.26 -2.64
CA MET A 133 13.64 -1.26 -1.27
C MET A 133 13.08 -2.63 -0.86
N LEU A 134 12.28 -3.24 -1.73
CA LEU A 134 11.73 -4.57 -1.47
C LEU A 134 12.84 -5.63 -1.35
N ALA A 135 13.91 -5.53 -2.13
CA ALA A 135 15.06 -6.43 -2.04
C ALA A 135 15.81 -6.36 -0.70
N MET A 136 15.70 -5.25 0.03
CA MET A 136 16.35 -5.04 1.33
C MET A 136 15.59 -5.62 2.53
N ILE A 137 14.47 -6.31 2.29
CA ILE A 137 13.65 -6.95 3.33
C ILE A 137 13.97 -8.46 3.32
N PRO A 138 14.88 -8.95 4.18
CA PRO A 138 15.36 -10.34 4.14
C PRO A 138 14.30 -11.36 4.55
N GLU A 139 13.33 -10.96 5.36
CA GLU A 139 12.26 -11.83 5.88
C GLU A 139 11.16 -12.10 4.86
N ARG A 140 11.18 -11.40 3.70
CA ARG A 140 10.17 -11.60 2.65
C ARG A 140 10.39 -12.92 1.93
N ARG A 141 9.30 -13.57 1.54
CA ARG A 141 9.34 -14.61 0.52
C ARG A 141 9.15 -14.00 -0.87
N GLN A 142 10.09 -14.31 -1.77
CA GLN A 142 10.14 -13.69 -3.10
C GLN A 142 8.92 -14.01 -3.99
N ARG A 143 8.14 -15.05 -3.67
CA ARG A 143 6.96 -15.47 -4.44
C ARG A 143 5.67 -14.83 -3.92
N GLU A 144 5.78 -13.95 -2.95
CA GLU A 144 4.66 -13.36 -2.21
C GLU A 144 4.74 -11.82 -2.18
N SER A 145 5.83 -11.21 -2.65
CA SER A 145 5.97 -9.76 -2.69
C SER A 145 6.56 -9.26 -4.01
N PHE A 146 5.88 -8.30 -4.63
CA PHE A 146 6.14 -7.84 -6.00
C PHE A 146 6.09 -6.32 -6.11
N VAL A 147 6.64 -5.79 -7.20
CA VAL A 147 6.45 -4.40 -7.61
C VAL A 147 5.61 -4.39 -8.88
N LEU A 148 4.52 -3.63 -8.83
CA LEU A 148 3.67 -3.31 -9.97
C LEU A 148 3.87 -1.83 -10.30
N SER A 149 4.22 -1.52 -11.53
CA SER A 149 4.33 -0.14 -11.97
C SER A 149 3.16 0.24 -12.88
N MET A 150 2.71 1.48 -12.76
CA MET A 150 1.60 2.04 -13.53
C MET A 150 2.00 3.38 -14.15
N PRO A 151 1.40 3.76 -15.29
CA PRO A 151 1.57 5.09 -15.85
C PRO A 151 1.11 6.15 -14.85
N ALA A 152 1.92 7.20 -14.69
CA ALA A 152 1.57 8.39 -13.90
C ALA A 152 0.79 9.41 -14.73
#